data_AF-A0A535RPW6-F1
#
_entry.id   AF-A0A535RPW6-F1
#
_cell.length_a   1.000
_cell.length_b   1.000
_cell.length_c   1.000
_cell.angle_alpha   90.00
_cell.angle_beta   90.00
_cell.angle_gamma   90.00
#
_symmetry.space_group_name_H-M   'P 1'
#
loop_
_entity.id
_entity.type
_entity.pdbx_description
1 polymer ?
#
loop_
_entity_poly.entity_id
_entity_poly.type
_entity_poly.pdbx_seq_one_letter_code
_entity_poly.pdbx_strand_id
1 'polypeptide(L)'
;MKVREGDYMALLDGKCVGAAPTSEEALRLGAKAVGRAELCTVYLGAGVDGDHRQSASAVLQAACGCQVEVVEGGQPHYPYIVSAE
;
A
#
# COMPACT_ATOMS: atom_id res chain seq x y z
N MET A 1 -6.16 -1.14 -18.52
CA MET A 1 -6.18 -0.24 -17.35
C MET A 1 -5.93 1.18 -17.84
N LYS A 2 -6.74 2.17 -17.43
CA LYS A 2 -6.48 3.59 -17.74
C LYS A 2 -5.93 4.24 -16.47
N VAL A 3 -4.74 4.81 -16.56
CA VAL A 3 -4.15 5.66 -15.52
C VAL A 3 -4.40 7.11 -15.92
N ARG A 4 -4.87 7.93 -14.99
CA ARG A 4 -5.05 9.37 -15.18
C ARG A 4 -4.00 10.13 -14.39
N GLU A 5 -3.69 11.33 -14.84
CA GLU A 5 -2.87 12.25 -14.05
C GLU A 5 -3.54 12.52 -12.70
N GLY A 6 -2.78 12.39 -11.62
CA GLY A 6 -3.26 12.49 -10.24
C GLY A 6 -3.71 11.18 -9.60
N ASP A 7 -3.83 10.08 -10.35
CA ASP A 7 -4.12 8.77 -9.76
C ASP A 7 -2.90 8.23 -8.99
N TYR A 8 -3.17 7.55 -7.87
CA TYR A 8 -2.20 6.72 -7.18
C TYR A 8 -2.07 5.38 -7.89
N MET A 9 -0.82 4.92 -8.09
CA MET A 9 -0.53 3.64 -8.74
C MET A 9 -0.11 2.59 -7.73
N ALA A 10 -0.63 1.38 -7.90
CA ALA A 10 -0.17 0.19 -7.22
C ALA A 10 0.87 -0.52 -8.10
N LEU A 11 2.08 -0.68 -7.58
CA LEU A 11 3.19 -1.34 -8.25
C LEU A 11 3.55 -2.64 -7.51
N LEU A 12 3.66 -3.74 -8.26
CA LEU A 12 4.18 -5.01 -7.77
C LEU A 12 5.33 -5.42 -8.70
N ASP A 13 6.53 -5.60 -8.14
CA ASP A 13 7.77 -5.89 -8.89
C ASP A 13 8.00 -4.95 -10.08
N GLY A 14 7.78 -3.65 -9.86
CA GLY A 14 7.93 -2.60 -10.87
C GLY A 14 6.83 -2.58 -11.95
N LYS A 15 5.84 -3.48 -11.88
CA LYS A 15 4.71 -3.52 -12.81
C LYS A 15 3.49 -2.88 -12.19
N CYS A 16 2.82 -2.03 -12.97
CA CYS A 16 1.58 -1.41 -12.54
C CYS A 16 0.44 -2.44 -12.54
N VAL A 17 -0.07 -2.76 -11.35
CA VAL A 17 -1.17 -3.72 -11.15
C VAL A 17 -2.52 -3.05 -10.95
N GLY A 18 -2.52 -1.75 -10.67
CA GLY A 18 -3.73 -0.97 -10.45
C GLY A 18 -3.45 0.53 -10.37
N ALA A 19 -4.47 1.35 -10.58
CA ALA A 19 -4.45 2.76 -10.28
C ALA A 19 -5.82 3.19 -9.73
N ALA A 20 -5.82 4.15 -8.82
CA ALA A 20 -7.03 4.65 -8.18
C ALA A 20 -6.88 6.12 -7.77
N PRO A 21 -7.99 6.86 -7.61
CA PRO A 21 -7.95 8.26 -7.18
C PRO A 21 -7.39 8.48 -5.77
N THR A 22 -7.38 7.45 -4.91
CA THR A 22 -6.86 7.54 -3.54
C THR A 22 -5.76 6.53 -3.28
N SER A 23 -4.83 6.87 -2.38
CA SER A 23 -3.73 6.00 -1.98
C SER A 23 -4.23 4.72 -1.30
N GLU A 24 -5.34 4.80 -0.58
CA GLU A 24 -6.00 3.68 0.09
C GLU A 24 -6.57 2.66 -0.90
N GLU A 25 -7.24 3.14 -1.96
CA GLU A 25 -7.76 2.28 -3.01
C GLU A 25 -6.63 1.64 -3.81
N ALA A 26 -5.57 2.39 -4.11
CA ALA A 26 -4.37 1.84 -4.75
C ALA A 26 -3.71 0.76 -3.87
N LEU A 27 -3.62 0.97 -2.56
CA LEU A 27 -3.10 -0.04 -1.62
C LEU A 27 -3.94 -1.31 -1.65
N ARG A 28 -5.29 -1.22 -1.69
CA ARG A 28 -6.16 -2.39 -1.83
C ARG A 28 -5.91 -3.17 -3.13
N LEU A 29 -5.67 -2.47 -4.24
CA LEU A 29 -5.33 -3.10 -5.52
C LEU A 29 -3.98 -3.83 -5.43
N GLY A 30 -2.98 -3.21 -4.80
CA GLY A 30 -1.67 -3.84 -4.54
C GLY A 30 -1.79 -5.08 -3.66
N ALA A 31 -2.48 -4.97 -2.53
CA ALA A 31 -2.69 -6.08 -1.59
C ALA A 31 -3.43 -7.27 -2.25
N LYS A 32 -4.43 -6.99 -3.08
CA LYS A 32 -5.12 -8.02 -3.85
C LYS A 32 -4.20 -8.71 -4.86
N ALA A 33 -3.27 -7.98 -5.47
CA ALA A 33 -2.29 -8.53 -6.41
C ALA A 33 -1.21 -9.37 -5.71
N VAL A 34 -0.80 -8.98 -4.51
CA VAL A 34 0.09 -9.77 -3.63
C VAL A 34 -0.58 -11.09 -3.24
N GLY A 35 -1.87 -11.05 -2.87
CA GLY A 35 -2.59 -12.23 -2.39
C GLY A 35 -2.27 -12.50 -0.92
N ARG A 36 -2.07 -13.78 -0.56
CA ARG A 36 -1.74 -14.16 0.83
C ARG A 36 -0.27 -13.91 1.15
N ALA A 37 -0.04 -13.45 2.37
CA ALA A 37 1.28 -13.27 2.97
C ALA A 37 1.23 -13.72 4.43
N GLU A 38 2.38 -14.01 5.03
CA GLU A 38 2.55 -14.23 6.47
C GLU A 38 2.79 -12.89 7.20
N LEU A 39 3.58 -12.00 6.59
CA LEU A 39 3.93 -10.69 7.13
C LEU A 39 3.92 -9.62 6.05
N CYS A 40 3.29 -8.48 6.36
CA CYS A 40 3.43 -7.25 5.58
C CYS A 40 4.10 -6.15 6.42
N THR A 41 5.18 -5.56 5.91
CA THR A 41 5.81 -4.37 6.49
C THR A 41 5.50 -3.16 5.65
N VAL A 42 4.84 -2.16 6.23
CA VAL A 42 4.45 -0.91 5.57
C VAL A 42 5.39 0.22 5.99
N TYR A 43 6.09 0.81 5.04
CA TYR A 43 6.88 2.01 5.23
C TYR A 43 6.06 3.23 4.79
N LEU A 44 5.74 4.11 5.74
CA LEU A 44 4.94 5.32 5.48
C LEU A 44 5.79 6.45 4.91
N GLY A 45 5.21 7.20 3.97
CA GLY A 45 5.74 8.43 3.39
C GLY A 45 5.84 9.59 4.38
N ALA A 46 6.67 10.57 4.07
CA ALA A 46 6.74 11.83 4.83
C ALA A 46 5.38 12.56 4.74
N GLY A 47 4.78 12.87 5.89
CA GLY A 47 3.50 13.59 5.97
C GLY A 47 2.25 12.70 5.95
N VAL A 48 2.40 11.37 6.08
CA VAL A 48 1.29 10.45 6.29
C VAL A 48 0.90 10.45 7.77
N ASP A 49 -0.37 10.76 8.08
CA ASP A 49 -0.88 10.88 9.45
C ASP A 49 -1.32 9.53 10.07
N GLY A 50 -1.85 9.60 11.30
CA GLY A 50 -2.31 8.42 12.04
C GLY A 50 -3.49 7.68 11.41
N ASP A 51 -4.36 8.36 10.68
CA ASP A 51 -5.54 7.75 10.06
C ASP A 51 -5.12 6.86 8.88
N HIS A 52 -4.15 7.32 8.11
CA HIS A 52 -3.53 6.54 7.05
C HIS A 52 -2.79 5.29 7.55
N ARG A 53 -2.13 5.37 8.72
CA ARG A 53 -1.47 4.21 9.34
C ARG A 53 -2.49 3.10 9.65
N GLN A 54 -3.55 3.44 10.36
CA GLN A 54 -4.55 2.46 10.79
C GLN A 54 -5.26 1.84 9.58
N SER A 55 -5.57 2.68 8.59
CA SER A 55 -6.16 2.24 7.33
C SER A 55 -5.25 1.26 6.58
N ALA A 56 -3.97 1.58 6.39
CA ALA A 56 -3.05 0.71 5.65
C ALA A 56 -2.90 -0.66 6.29
N SER A 57 -2.80 -0.69 7.63
CA SER A 57 -2.77 -1.93 8.40
C SER A 57 -4.06 -2.75 8.22
N ALA A 58 -5.23 -2.12 8.36
CA ALA A 58 -6.51 -2.81 8.18
C ALA A 58 -6.69 -3.38 6.77
N VAL A 59 -6.30 -2.62 5.73
CA VAL A 59 -6.37 -3.05 4.33
C VAL A 59 -5.53 -4.31 4.10
N LEU A 60 -4.28 -4.32 4.58
CA LEU A 60 -3.36 -5.43 4.35
C LEU A 60 -3.74 -6.66 5.18
N GLN A 61 -4.13 -6.49 6.44
CA GLN A 61 -4.62 -7.62 7.26
C GLN A 61 -5.84 -8.29 6.61
N ALA A 62 -6.80 -7.49 6.13
CA ALA A 62 -8.02 -8.02 5.53
C ALA A 62 -7.76 -8.69 4.16
N ALA A 63 -6.91 -8.11 3.32
CA ALA A 63 -6.65 -8.61 1.98
C ALA A 63 -5.66 -9.78 1.94
N CYS A 64 -4.59 -9.72 2.75
CA CYS A 64 -3.51 -10.69 2.74
C CYS A 64 -3.62 -11.76 3.83
N GLY A 65 -4.39 -11.48 4.90
CA GLY A 65 -4.53 -12.40 6.04
C GLY A 65 -3.26 -12.53 6.87
N CYS A 66 -2.41 -11.52 6.85
CA CYS A 66 -1.07 -11.50 7.45
C CYS A 66 -1.00 -10.65 8.72
N GLN A 67 0.09 -10.79 9.47
CA GLN A 67 0.49 -9.76 10.43
C GLN A 67 0.92 -8.51 9.66
N VAL A 68 0.70 -7.33 10.25
CA VAL A 68 1.12 -6.05 9.63
C VAL A 68 1.91 -5.23 10.60
N GLU A 69 3.13 -4.89 10.19
CA GLU A 69 4.00 -3.94 10.87
C GLU A 69 4.01 -2.61 10.11
N VAL A 70 3.97 -1.51 10.84
CA VAL A 70 4.03 -0.18 10.23
C VAL A 70 5.24 0.58 10.75
N VAL A 71 6.08 1.02 9.83
CA VAL A 71 7.32 1.75 10.06
C VAL A 71 7.17 3.17 9.52
N GLU A 72 7.41 4.15 10.39
CA GLU A 72 7.51 5.55 9.97
C GLU A 72 8.86 5.77 9.29
N GLY A 73 8.86 5.69 7.95
CA GLY A 73 10.09 5.79 7.17
C GLY A 73 10.39 7.20 6.67
N GLY A 74 9.41 8.11 6.69
CA GLY A 74 9.55 9.44 6.08
C GLY A 74 9.85 9.36 4.58
N GLN A 75 9.35 8.33 3.89
CA GLN A 75 9.66 8.09 2.48
C GLN A 75 9.28 9.31 1.62
N PRO A 76 10.18 9.87 0.79
CA PRO A 76 9.94 11.15 0.11
C PRO A 76 9.03 11.04 -1.12
N HIS A 77 8.90 9.85 -1.71
CA HIS A 77 8.26 9.69 -3.03
C HIS A 77 6.98 8.83 -3.03
N TYR A 78 6.80 7.98 -2.03
CA TYR A 78 5.67 7.04 -1.98
C TYR A 78 4.92 7.19 -0.66
N PRO A 79 3.57 7.31 -0.70
CA PRO A 79 2.76 7.28 0.52
C PRO A 79 2.94 5.96 1.28
N TYR A 80 3.07 4.86 0.55
CA TYR A 80 3.28 3.53 1.10
C TYR A 80 4.31 2.77 0.26
N ILE A 81 5.25 2.09 0.93
CA ILE A 81 6.01 0.98 0.37
C ILE A 81 5.68 -0.24 1.22
N VAL A 82 5.33 -1.37 0.59
CA VAL A 82 4.97 -2.59 1.29
C VAL A 82 5.94 -3.69 0.92
N SER A 83 6.59 -4.29 1.92
CA SER A 83 7.23 -5.59 1.80
C SER A 83 6.23 -6.66 2.23
N ALA A 84 6.05 -7.71 1.45
CA ALA A 84 5.17 -8.82 1.76
C ALA A 84 5.96 -10.13 1.67
N GLU A 85 5.91 -10.93 2.73
CA GLU A 85 6.59 -12.22 2.89
C GLU A 85 5.59 -13.34 3.11
#